data_AF-A0A3A4NQ16-F1
#
_entry.id   AF-A0A3A4NQ16-F1
#
_cell.length_a   1.000
_cell.length_b   1.000
_cell.length_c   1.000
_cell.angle_alpha   90.00
_cell.angle_beta   90.00
_cell.angle_gamma   90.00
#
_symmetry.space_group_name_H-M   'P 1'
#
loop_
_entity.id
_entity.type
_entity.pdbx_description
1 polymer ?
#
loop_
_entity_poly.entity_id
_entity_poly.type
_entity_poly.pdbx_seq_one_letter_code
_entity_poly.pdbx_strand_id
1 'polypeptide(L)'
;MGFVLKRPWVLALAALLLLSGGLYVKLKSVEGKLDRARSRVELLTQKIEEQNRAVESWKSAAGIQAERATEAEEKAVWARKVSAVRVQRLLSEPVPAACPEAVRWAAEKGIELSKGWEEAP
;
A
#
# COMPACT_ATOMS: atom_id res chain seq x y z
N MET A 1 14.71 67.31 -59.10
CA MET A 1 13.54 66.59 -58.56
C MET A 1 13.86 65.11 -58.61
N GLY A 2 13.97 64.30 -57.55
CA GLY A 2 13.45 64.37 -56.19
C GLY A 2 13.14 62.94 -55.75
N PHE A 3 14.13 62.03 -55.82
CA PHE A 3 13.98 60.61 -55.48
C PHE A 3 14.87 60.25 -54.29
N VAL A 4 14.64 60.88 -53.13
CA VAL A 4 15.36 60.54 -51.89
C VAL A 4 14.42 60.08 -50.76
N LEU A 5 13.11 60.23 -50.90
CA LEU A 5 12.14 59.90 -49.83
C LEU A 5 11.72 58.42 -49.70
N LYS A 6 12.15 57.49 -50.57
CA LYS A 6 11.65 56.10 -50.53
C LYS A 6 12.48 55.10 -49.70
N ARG A 7 13.69 55.45 -49.27
CA ARG A 7 14.59 54.54 -48.53
C ARG A 7 14.25 54.29 -47.05
N PRO A 8 13.82 55.28 -46.23
CA PRO A 8 13.62 55.04 -44.80
C PRO A 8 12.39 54.16 -44.51
N TRP A 9 11.34 54.26 -45.33
CA TRP A 9 10.12 53.46 -45.18
C TRP A 9 10.34 51.96 -45.44
N VAL A 10 11.21 51.61 -46.41
CA VAL A 10 11.57 50.22 -46.69
C VAL A 10 12.36 49.61 -45.52
N LEU A 11 13.28 50.38 -44.93
CA LEU A 11 14.04 49.95 -43.74
C LEU A 11 13.13 49.80 -42.52
N ALA A 12 12.19 50.72 -42.31
CA ALA A 12 11.21 50.62 -41.22
C ALA A 12 10.29 49.39 -41.38
N LEU A 13 9.82 49.10 -42.60
CA LEU A 13 9.04 47.89 -42.91
C LEU A 13 9.85 46.60 -42.67
N ALA A 14 11.10 46.57 -43.11
CA ALA A 14 11.98 45.43 -42.88
C ALA A 14 12.22 45.19 -41.38
N ALA A 15 12.45 46.24 -40.60
CA ALA A 15 12.60 46.15 -39.15
C ALA A 15 11.32 45.65 -38.46
N LEU A 16 10.15 46.12 -38.91
CA LEU A 16 8.84 45.67 -38.41
C LEU A 16 8.59 44.19 -38.70
N LEU A 17 8.95 43.72 -39.90
CA LEU A 17 8.86 42.30 -40.28
C LEU A 17 9.82 41.42 -39.46
N LEU A 18 11.03 41.90 -39.18
CA LEU A 18 11.98 41.18 -38.32
C LEU A 18 11.49 41.12 -36.87
N LEU A 19 10.92 42.21 -36.34
CA LEU A 19 10.33 42.24 -35.01
C LEU A 19 9.10 41.34 -34.90
N SER A 20 8.22 41.35 -35.90
CA SER A 20 7.03 40.48 -35.92
C SER A 20 7.42 39.01 -36.04
N GLY A 21 8.38 38.66 -36.90
CA GLY A 21 8.93 37.32 -37.01
C GLY A 21 9.59 36.83 -35.73
N GLY A 22 10.39 37.69 -35.09
CA GLY A 22 11.02 37.39 -33.80
C GLY A 22 10.00 37.16 -32.67
N LEU A 23 8.96 38.00 -32.61
CA LEU A 23 7.84 37.83 -31.67
C LEU A 23 7.08 36.52 -31.92
N TYR A 24 6.82 36.18 -33.19
CA TYR A 24 6.14 34.94 -33.56
C TYR A 24 6.92 33.70 -33.11
N VAL A 25 8.23 33.66 -33.34
CA VAL A 25 9.10 32.55 -32.89
C VAL A 25 9.12 32.44 -31.37
N LYS A 26 9.17 33.57 -30.66
CA LYS A 26 9.15 33.59 -29.19
C LYS A 26 7.81 33.07 -28.64
N LEU A 27 6.69 33.49 -29.22
CA LEU A 27 5.34 33.01 -28.87
C LEU A 27 5.22 31.49 -29.05
N LYS A 28 5.58 30.98 -30.23
CA LYS A 28 5.63 29.52 -30.52
C LYS A 28 6.49 28.74 -29.53
N SER A 29 7.63 29.31 -29.12
CA SER A 29 8.51 28.67 -28.13
C SER A 29 7.86 28.59 -26.75
N VAL A 30 7.17 29.66 -26.32
CA VAL A 30 6.46 29.71 -25.03
C VAL A 30 5.27 28.77 -25.03
N GLU A 31 4.45 28.76 -26.09
CA GLU A 31 3.33 27.81 -26.27
C GLU A 31 3.83 26.36 -26.15
N GLY A 32 4.89 26.00 -26.89
CA GLY A 32 5.45 24.65 -26.83
C GLY A 32 6.09 24.28 -25.49
N LYS A 33 6.47 25.26 -24.65
CA LYS A 33 6.89 24.99 -23.25
C LYS A 33 5.69 24.81 -22.35
N LEU A 34 4.64 25.59 -22.55
CA LEU A 34 3.42 25.55 -21.76
C LEU A 34 2.66 24.24 -21.98
N ASP A 35 2.56 23.76 -23.22
CA ASP A 35 1.96 22.46 -23.54
C ASP A 35 2.75 21.29 -22.92
N ARG A 36 4.09 21.37 -22.94
CA ARG A 36 4.94 20.39 -22.26
C ARG A 36 4.81 20.43 -20.74
N ALA A 37 4.60 21.61 -20.16
CA ALA A 37 4.34 21.74 -18.73
C ALA A 37 2.98 21.15 -18.37
N ARG A 38 1.93 21.43 -19.17
CA ARG A 38 0.58 20.86 -18.97
C ARG A 38 0.58 19.34 -19.05
N SER A 39 1.19 18.77 -20.09
CA SER A 39 1.25 17.30 -20.23
C SER A 39 2.04 16.64 -19.10
N ARG A 40 3.10 17.28 -18.59
CA ARG A 40 3.82 16.80 -17.41
C ARG A 40 2.96 16.85 -16.16
N VAL A 41 2.21 17.94 -15.95
CA VAL A 41 1.30 18.06 -14.80
C VAL A 41 0.22 17.00 -14.86
N GLU A 42 -0.43 16.81 -16.01
CA GLU A 42 -1.45 15.76 -16.19
C GLU A 42 -0.90 14.36 -15.89
N LEU A 43 0.29 14.03 -16.40
CA LEU A 43 0.94 12.75 -16.15
C LEU A 43 1.32 12.56 -14.67
N LEU A 44 1.79 13.62 -14.00
CA LEU A 44 2.08 13.58 -12.57
C LEU A 44 0.80 13.42 -11.75
N THR A 45 -0.27 14.12 -12.10
CA THR A 45 -1.58 13.98 -11.45
C THR A 45 -2.10 12.55 -11.56
N GLN A 46 -2.05 11.95 -12.75
CA GLN A 46 -2.44 10.55 -12.96
C GLN A 46 -1.61 9.60 -12.09
N LYS A 47 -0.28 9.78 -12.05
CA LYS A 47 0.59 8.96 -11.19
C LYS A 47 0.27 9.12 -9.71
N ILE A 48 -0.02 10.34 -9.25
CA ILE A 48 -0.40 10.60 -7.86
C ILE A 48 -1.73 9.93 -7.54
N GLU A 49 -2.71 9.99 -8.43
CA GLU A 49 -4.00 9.30 -8.25
C GLU A 49 -3.82 7.78 -8.16
N GLU A 50 -3.01 7.19 -9.02
CA GLU A 50 -2.68 5.75 -8.98
C GLU A 50 -1.99 5.36 -7.68
N GLN A 51 -1.01 6.14 -7.23
CA GLN A 51 -0.32 5.93 -5.96
C GLN A 51 -1.28 6.04 -4.78
N ASN A 52 -2.18 7.04 -4.77
CA ASN A 52 -3.17 7.19 -3.72
C ASN A 52 -4.13 6.00 -3.66
N ARG A 53 -4.58 5.49 -4.81
CA ARG A 53 -5.42 4.27 -4.86
C ARG A 53 -4.67 3.04 -4.34
N ALA A 54 -3.39 2.91 -4.66
CA ALA A 54 -2.55 1.83 -4.14
C ALA A 54 -2.33 1.93 -2.62
N VAL A 55 -2.11 3.14 -2.10
CA VAL A 55 -1.99 3.36 -0.65
C VAL A 55 -3.29 3.03 0.07
N GLU A 56 -4.44 3.42 -0.50
CA GLU A 56 -5.74 3.12 0.09
C GLU A 56 -6.01 1.61 0.15
N SER A 57 -5.64 0.87 -0.91
CA SER A 57 -5.78 -0.59 -0.93
C SER A 57 -4.85 -1.25 0.10
N TRP A 58 -3.62 -0.75 0.27
CA TRP A 58 -2.70 -1.24 1.30
C TRP A 58 -3.19 -0.96 2.72
N LYS A 59 -3.77 0.23 2.97
CA LYS A 59 -4.37 0.56 4.27
C LYS A 59 -5.53 -0.37 4.60
N SER A 60 -6.41 -0.62 3.63
CA SER A 60 -7.52 -1.55 3.79
C SER A 60 -7.03 -2.98 4.10
N ALA A 61 -6.05 -3.47 3.34
CA ALA A 61 -5.45 -4.77 3.58
C ALA A 61 -4.76 -4.86 4.95
N ALA A 62 -4.05 -3.81 5.36
CA ALA A 62 -3.40 -3.73 6.68
C ALA A 62 -4.43 -3.74 7.83
N GLY A 63 -5.56 -3.06 7.67
CA GLY A 63 -6.65 -3.09 8.65
C GLY A 63 -7.20 -4.51 8.85
N ILE A 64 -7.47 -5.23 7.76
CA ILE A 64 -7.94 -6.63 7.80
C ILE A 64 -6.91 -7.53 8.49
N GLN A 65 -5.62 -7.34 8.21
CA GLN A 65 -4.56 -8.15 8.84
C GLN A 65 -4.38 -7.83 10.32
N ALA A 66 -4.54 -6.56 10.72
CA ALA A 66 -4.49 -6.17 12.12
C ALA A 66 -5.66 -6.78 12.92
N GLU A 67 -6.86 -6.80 12.34
CA GLU A 67 -8.03 -7.45 12.94
C GLU A 67 -7.81 -8.96 13.11
N ARG A 68 -7.32 -9.64 12.06
CA ARG A 68 -6.97 -11.06 12.12
C ARG A 68 -5.87 -11.35 13.14
N ALA A 69 -4.86 -10.50 13.25
CA ALA A 69 -3.80 -10.65 14.23
C ALA A 69 -4.34 -10.53 15.66
N THR A 70 -5.27 -9.59 15.89
CA THR A 70 -5.92 -9.41 17.18
C THR A 70 -6.77 -10.63 17.53
N GLU A 71 -7.59 -11.12 16.60
CA GLU A 71 -8.39 -12.34 16.79
C GLU A 71 -7.51 -13.56 17.09
N ALA A 72 -6.39 -13.72 16.37
CA ALA A 72 -5.44 -14.80 16.60
C ALA A 72 -4.77 -14.71 17.98
N GLU A 73 -4.44 -13.49 18.44
CA GLU A 73 -3.89 -13.27 19.77
C GLU A 73 -4.91 -13.62 20.86
N GLU A 74 -6.16 -13.20 20.72
CA GLU A 74 -7.25 -13.53 21.65
C GLU A 74 -7.47 -15.04 21.74
N LYS A 75 -7.53 -15.72 20.58
CA LYS A 75 -7.63 -17.19 20.51
C LYS A 75 -6.44 -17.87 21.18
N ALA A 76 -5.21 -17.39 20.94
CA ALA A 76 -4.02 -17.95 21.57
C ALA A 76 -4.03 -17.78 23.10
N VAL A 77 -4.46 -16.61 23.60
CA VAL A 77 -4.60 -16.38 25.05
C VAL A 77 -5.67 -17.28 25.65
N TRP A 78 -6.81 -17.43 24.97
CA TRP A 78 -7.88 -18.32 25.41
C TRP A 78 -7.40 -19.78 25.46
N ALA A 79 -6.77 -20.26 24.39
CA ALA A 79 -6.23 -21.62 24.29
C ALA A 79 -5.24 -21.89 25.42
N ARG A 80 -4.31 -20.96 25.70
CA ARG A 80 -3.36 -21.08 26.83
C ARG A 80 -4.07 -21.23 28.17
N LYS A 81 -5.12 -20.44 28.45
CA LYS A 81 -5.88 -20.52 29.69
C LYS A 81 -6.59 -21.87 29.84
N VAL A 82 -7.27 -22.32 28.78
CA VAL A 82 -7.99 -23.61 28.79
C VAL A 82 -7.02 -24.78 28.94
N SER A 83 -5.91 -24.78 28.20
CA SER A 83 -4.86 -25.79 28.33
C SER A 83 -4.27 -25.81 29.74
N ALA A 84 -4.01 -24.66 30.35
CA ALA A 84 -3.49 -24.59 31.72
C ALA A 84 -4.44 -25.25 32.73
N VAL A 85 -5.75 -24.95 32.66
CA VAL A 85 -6.75 -25.58 33.52
C VAL A 85 -6.81 -27.09 33.30
N ARG A 86 -6.75 -27.54 32.04
CA ARG A 86 -6.81 -28.98 31.71
C ARG A 86 -5.59 -29.74 32.19
N VAL A 87 -4.39 -29.18 32.00
CA VAL A 87 -3.13 -29.74 32.51
C VAL A 87 -3.18 -29.81 34.04
N GLN A 88 -3.64 -28.75 34.71
CA GLN A 88 -3.71 -28.74 36.16
C GLN A 88 -4.68 -29.80 36.70
N ARG A 89 -5.82 -30.02 36.02
CA ARG A 89 -6.73 -31.12 36.33
C ARG A 89 -6.05 -32.48 36.20
N LEU A 90 -5.35 -32.73 35.10
CA LEU A 90 -4.65 -34.00 34.88
C LEU A 90 -3.55 -34.25 35.91
N LEU A 91 -2.80 -33.21 36.29
CA LEU A 91 -1.77 -33.29 37.33
C LEU A 91 -2.34 -33.64 38.72
N SER A 92 -3.63 -33.36 38.96
CA SER A 92 -4.33 -33.69 40.20
C SER A 92 -5.04 -35.05 40.18
N GLU A 93 -5.14 -35.70 39.02
CA GLU A 93 -5.78 -37.01 38.91
C GLU A 93 -4.86 -38.12 39.46
N PRO A 94 -5.39 -39.06 40.26
CA PRO A 94 -4.59 -40.14 40.81
C PRO A 94 -4.17 -41.11 39.70
N VAL A 95 -2.86 -41.34 39.61
CA VAL A 95 -2.28 -42.35 38.72
C VAL A 95 -2.45 -43.74 39.36
N PRO A 96 -2.95 -44.75 38.61
CA PRO A 96 -3.02 -46.13 39.12
C PRO A 96 -1.65 -46.64 39.57
N ALA A 97 -1.61 -47.36 40.69
CA ALA A 97 -0.36 -47.89 41.25
C ALA A 97 0.17 -49.11 40.46
N ALA A 98 -0.73 -49.86 39.80
CA ALA A 98 -0.34 -51.02 39.00
C ALA A 98 0.21 -50.58 37.63
N CYS A 99 1.40 -51.08 37.28
CA CYS A 99 2.08 -50.72 36.04
C CYS A 99 1.24 -50.85 34.76
N PRO A 100 0.49 -51.95 34.49
CA PRO A 100 -0.31 -52.07 33.27
C PRO A 100 -1.49 -51.08 33.23
N GLU A 101 -2.04 -50.73 34.40
CA GLU A 101 -3.15 -49.77 34.51
C GLU A 101 -2.65 -48.33 34.33
N ALA A 102 -1.47 -48.01 34.87
CA ALA A 102 -0.82 -46.71 34.69
C ALA A 102 -0.50 -46.41 33.22
N VAL A 103 -0.02 -47.42 32.47
CA VAL A 103 0.27 -47.27 31.04
C VAL A 103 -1.00 -46.99 30.24
N ARG A 104 -2.09 -47.70 30.52
CA ARG A 104 -3.40 -47.45 29.90
C ARG A 104 -3.94 -46.05 30.22
N TRP A 105 -3.88 -45.66 31.49
CA TRP A 105 -4.29 -44.33 31.93
C TRP A 105 -3.52 -43.24 31.18
N ALA A 106 -2.19 -43.37 31.05
CA ALA A 106 -1.36 -42.40 30.34
C ALA A 106 -1.72 -42.30 28.84
N ALA A 107 -2.02 -43.44 28.19
CA ALA A 107 -2.45 -43.46 26.80
C ALA A 107 -3.83 -42.79 26.61
N GLU A 108 -4.79 -43.08 27.49
CA GLU A 108 -6.12 -42.46 27.46
C GLU A 108 -6.05 -40.94 27.66
N LYS A 109 -5.22 -40.46 28.61
CA LYS A 109 -5.01 -39.03 28.85
C LYS A 109 -4.23 -38.34 27.73
N GLY A 110 -3.28 -39.04 27.10
CA GLY A 110 -2.60 -38.55 25.90
C GLY A 110 -3.57 -38.30 24.74
N ILE A 111 -4.51 -39.22 24.51
CA ILE A 111 -5.56 -39.08 23.48
C ILE A 111 -6.53 -37.94 23.84
N GLU A 112 -6.91 -37.82 25.11
CA GLU A 112 -7.79 -36.73 25.57
C GLU A 112 -7.15 -35.35 25.33
N LEU A 113 -5.85 -35.24 25.61
CA LEU A 113 -5.09 -34.03 25.35
C LEU A 113 -4.97 -33.75 23.85
N SER A 114 -4.66 -34.75 23.02
CA SER A 114 -4.50 -34.52 21.57
C SER A 114 -5.79 -34.05 20.91
N LYS A 115 -6.93 -34.64 21.27
CA LYS A 115 -8.25 -34.20 20.76
C LYS A 115 -8.55 -32.75 21.15
N GLY A 116 -8.22 -32.38 22.39
CA GLY A 116 -8.38 -31.01 22.86
C GLY A 116 -7.52 -29.97 22.12
N TRP A 117 -6.43 -30.39 21.47
CA TRP A 117 -5.62 -29.53 20.60
C TRP A 117 -6.20 -29.39 19.19
N GLU A 118 -6.84 -30.43 18.67
CA GLU A 118 -7.52 -30.40 17.36
C GLU A 118 -8.85 -29.62 17.39
N GLU A 119 -9.52 -29.60 18.56
CA GLU A 119 -10.79 -28.91 18.78
C GLU A 119 -10.63 -27.46 19.29
N ALA A 120 -9.39 -26.99 19.50
CA ALA A 120 -9.14 -25.61 19.92
C ALA A 120 -9.47 -24.60 18.78
N PRO A 121 -10.19 -23.50 19.07
CA PRO A 121 -10.69 -22.54 18.08
C PRO A 121 -9.61 -21.63 17.47
#